data_AF-A0A7V4GCH5-F1
#
_entry.id   AF-A0A7V4GCH5-F1
#
_cell.length_a   1.000
_cell.length_b   1.000
_cell.length_c   1.000
_cell.angle_alpha   90.00
_cell.angle_beta   90.00
_cell.angle_gamma   90.00
#
_symmetry.space_group_name_H-M   'P 1'
#
loop_
_entity.id
_entity.type
_entity.pdbx_description
1 polymer ?
#
loop_
_entity_poly.entity_id
_entity_poly.type
_entity_poly.pdbx_seq_one_letter_code
_entity_poly.pdbx_strand_id
1 'polypeptide(L)'
;MRSVHRAFGMLAGWAAASLVLAAGCGPSADTPCSPACGAGFACYYGVCVPDVDASGPPDVRDDGGGEDGGGDDAGIPPTGKLDLLFVIDDSGGMAEAQQMLVAAFPRLLDALFAPPPAPGGDPEYPPVEDLHVGVVSSDMGAGGFSVPTCERSDDGRLQHEPATGVPGCASSYPAFLTATSPGAATARDFECMATLGTNGCGFEQPLAAMREALTVHMASGGDDAAFLRADARLAVVVVSNENDCSSDDAAMFDPAGPTPLATRCVDLVDRLTPVARFVTALESAKPSGAFAAAFVVGVPPSLATCNTTGDRLAACLADASMQERINPSTGQVQFVCEEGAVRATPGVRHVEAASRLGRRAIVRSICDPRYETFFASFAELAQTTR
;
A
#
# COMPACT_ATOMS: atom_id res chain seq x y z
N MET A 1 49.73 -37.91 -56.38
CA MET A 1 49.71 -39.14 -57.20
C MET A 1 49.62 -40.34 -56.28
N ARG A 2 48.72 -41.29 -56.63
CA ARG A 2 48.44 -42.61 -56.03
C ARG A 2 47.48 -42.68 -54.84
N SER A 3 46.23 -42.93 -55.23
CA SER A 3 45.12 -43.56 -54.52
C SER A 3 45.44 -45.03 -54.17
N VAL A 4 44.79 -45.62 -53.17
CA VAL A 4 43.73 -46.65 -53.31
C VAL A 4 43.32 -47.25 -51.93
N HIS A 5 42.00 -47.34 -51.80
CA HIS A 5 41.09 -47.95 -50.82
C HIS A 5 41.51 -49.13 -49.94
N ARG A 6 40.88 -49.19 -48.75
CA ARG A 6 40.07 -50.35 -48.31
C ARG A 6 38.89 -49.92 -47.45
N ALA A 7 37.69 -50.29 -47.88
CA ALA A 7 36.44 -50.21 -47.14
C ALA A 7 36.14 -51.58 -46.51
N PHE A 8 35.57 -51.58 -45.30
CA PHE A 8 34.79 -52.70 -44.76
C PHE A 8 33.68 -52.09 -43.88
N GLY A 9 32.44 -52.40 -44.21
CA GLY A 9 31.25 -51.89 -43.52
C GLY A 9 30.69 -52.85 -42.48
N MET A 10 29.90 -52.30 -41.56
CA MET A 10 28.82 -52.91 -40.75
C MET A 10 28.05 -51.73 -40.15
N LEU A 11 26.88 -51.36 -40.68
CA LEU A 11 25.52 -51.82 -40.32
C LEU A 11 25.01 -51.35 -38.95
N ALA A 12 23.85 -50.66 -39.04
CA ALA A 12 22.76 -50.51 -38.07
C ALA A 12 22.81 -49.37 -37.04
N GLY A 13 21.77 -48.53 -37.07
CA GLY A 13 21.34 -47.72 -35.91
C GLY A 13 20.96 -46.27 -36.21
N TRP A 14 19.98 -46.00 -37.07
CA TRP A 14 19.29 -44.70 -37.08
C TRP A 14 18.28 -44.68 -35.94
N ALA A 15 18.54 -43.92 -34.88
CA ALA A 15 17.53 -43.52 -33.91
C ALA A 15 17.11 -42.08 -34.23
N ALA A 16 15.95 -41.94 -34.86
CA ALA A 16 15.25 -40.67 -34.97
C ALA A 16 14.74 -40.29 -33.58
N ALA A 17 15.35 -39.29 -32.95
CA ALA A 17 14.80 -38.64 -31.78
C ALA A 17 13.76 -37.62 -32.26
N SER A 18 12.49 -37.97 -32.12
CA SER A 18 11.36 -37.07 -32.32
C SER A 18 11.48 -35.86 -31.39
N LEU A 19 11.58 -34.67 -31.99
CA LEU A 19 11.47 -33.38 -31.31
C LEU A 19 10.01 -33.19 -30.88
N VAL A 20 9.70 -33.53 -29.63
CA VAL A 20 8.44 -33.15 -28.99
C VAL A 20 8.61 -31.71 -28.52
N LEU A 21 7.85 -30.78 -29.09
CA LEU A 21 7.66 -29.46 -28.50
C LEU A 21 6.96 -29.66 -27.15
N ALA A 22 7.71 -29.50 -26.06
CA ALA A 22 7.13 -29.27 -24.74
C ALA A 22 6.63 -27.82 -24.72
N ALA A 23 5.30 -27.65 -24.74
CA ALA A 23 4.68 -26.42 -24.29
C ALA A 23 5.11 -26.19 -22.83
N GLY A 24 5.81 -25.08 -22.58
CA GLY A 24 6.23 -24.72 -21.23
C GLY A 24 5.01 -24.47 -20.36
N CYS A 25 4.84 -25.26 -19.32
CA CYS A 25 3.94 -24.94 -18.22
C CYS A 25 4.42 -23.66 -17.53
N GLY A 26 3.49 -22.72 -17.32
CA GLY A 26 3.67 -21.58 -16.42
C GLY A 26 3.82 -22.02 -14.94
N PRO A 27 4.01 -21.07 -14.02
CA PRO A 27 4.28 -21.38 -12.62
C PRO A 27 3.05 -22.04 -11.99
N SER A 28 3.13 -23.34 -11.69
CA SER A 28 2.10 -24.05 -10.93
C SER A 28 2.26 -23.73 -9.45
N ALA A 29 1.45 -22.79 -8.94
CA ALA A 29 1.18 -22.59 -7.53
C ALA A 29 -0.16 -23.29 -7.20
N ASP A 30 -0.18 -24.61 -7.13
CA ASP A 30 -1.41 -25.37 -6.86
C ASP A 30 -1.25 -26.24 -5.61
N THR A 31 -1.35 -25.62 -4.42
CA THR A 31 -1.83 -26.36 -3.25
C THR A 31 -3.35 -26.40 -3.35
N PRO A 32 -3.98 -27.55 -3.66
CA PRO A 32 -5.42 -27.63 -3.84
C PRO A 32 -6.16 -27.44 -2.51
N CYS A 33 -7.22 -26.65 -2.52
CA CYS A 33 -8.12 -26.48 -1.39
C CYS A 33 -8.88 -27.78 -1.12
N SER A 34 -8.92 -28.21 0.14
CA SER A 34 -9.70 -29.36 0.58
C SER A 34 -10.53 -28.98 1.82
N PRO A 35 -11.86 -28.81 1.70
CA PRO A 35 -12.69 -29.04 0.51
C PRO A 35 -12.47 -28.02 -0.62
N ALA A 36 -12.89 -28.36 -1.84
CA ALA A 36 -12.83 -27.47 -3.00
C ALA A 36 -13.70 -26.21 -2.78
N CYS A 37 -13.26 -25.08 -3.34
CA CYS A 37 -13.98 -23.81 -3.23
C CYS A 37 -15.35 -23.87 -3.92
N GLY A 38 -16.31 -23.12 -3.37
CA GLY A 38 -17.65 -22.97 -3.94
C GLY A 38 -17.65 -22.11 -5.22
N ALA A 39 -18.75 -22.13 -5.96
CA ALA A 39 -18.90 -21.32 -7.18
C ALA A 39 -18.68 -19.83 -6.90
N GLY A 40 -17.87 -19.17 -7.73
CA GLY A 40 -17.46 -17.77 -7.55
C GLY A 40 -16.23 -17.56 -6.69
N PHE A 41 -15.52 -18.64 -6.30
CA PHE A 41 -14.27 -18.58 -5.54
C PHE A 41 -13.18 -19.45 -6.19
N ALA A 42 -11.98 -18.89 -6.31
CA ALA A 42 -10.77 -19.58 -6.76
C ALA A 42 -9.91 -20.00 -5.55
N CYS A 43 -9.18 -21.10 -5.69
CA CYS A 43 -8.25 -21.55 -4.66
C CYS A 43 -6.89 -20.89 -4.86
N TYR A 44 -6.42 -20.17 -3.84
CA TYR A 44 -5.09 -19.58 -3.81
C TYR A 44 -4.40 -19.98 -2.51
N TYR A 45 -3.30 -20.74 -2.59
CA TYR A 45 -2.56 -21.27 -1.43
C TYR A 45 -3.42 -21.97 -0.35
N GLY A 46 -4.47 -22.68 -0.74
CA GLY A 46 -5.34 -23.40 0.20
C GLY A 46 -6.46 -22.56 0.82
N VAL A 47 -6.62 -21.30 0.39
CA VAL A 47 -7.70 -20.39 0.82
C VAL A 47 -8.61 -20.09 -0.38
N CYS A 48 -9.92 -20.02 -0.14
CA CYS A 48 -10.90 -19.64 -1.16
C CYS A 48 -11.07 -18.12 -1.20
N VAL A 49 -10.74 -17.51 -2.33
CA VAL A 49 -10.89 -16.07 -2.58
C VAL A 49 -11.87 -15.84 -3.75
N PRO A 50 -12.62 -14.72 -3.82
CA PRO A 50 -13.55 -14.47 -4.92
C PRO A 50 -12.87 -14.54 -6.30
N ASP A 51 -13.48 -15.26 -7.23
CA ASP A 51 -12.98 -15.45 -8.60
C ASP A 51 -13.33 -14.23 -9.46
N VAL A 52 -12.41 -13.28 -9.54
CA VAL A 52 -12.59 -12.01 -10.28
C VAL A 52 -12.39 -12.16 -11.79
N ASP A 53 -11.95 -13.33 -12.28
CA ASP A 53 -11.75 -13.60 -13.71
C ASP A 53 -12.96 -14.31 -14.35
N ALA A 54 -13.97 -14.72 -13.57
CA ALA A 54 -15.17 -15.39 -14.08
C ALA A 54 -16.16 -14.46 -14.81
N SER A 55 -15.92 -13.15 -14.82
CA SER A 55 -16.69 -12.18 -15.60
C SER A 55 -15.84 -11.66 -16.75
N GLY A 56 -15.95 -12.28 -17.92
CA GLY A 56 -15.35 -11.74 -19.14
C GLY A 56 -15.81 -10.29 -19.41
N PRO A 57 -15.04 -9.51 -20.18
CA PRO A 57 -15.42 -8.14 -20.51
C PRO A 57 -16.81 -8.15 -21.19
N PRO A 58 -17.74 -7.27 -20.79
CA PRO A 58 -19.05 -7.23 -21.43
C PRO A 58 -18.89 -6.83 -22.90
N ASP A 59 -19.45 -7.66 -23.79
CA ASP A 59 -19.58 -7.35 -25.21
C ASP A 59 -20.38 -6.05 -25.38
N VAL A 60 -19.72 -4.98 -25.79
CA VAL A 60 -20.38 -3.73 -26.18
C VAL A 60 -21.04 -3.96 -27.53
N ARG A 61 -22.33 -4.32 -27.51
CA ARG A 61 -23.21 -4.15 -28.67
C ARG A 61 -23.85 -2.77 -28.59
N ASP A 62 -23.49 -1.96 -29.56
CA ASP A 62 -24.10 -0.68 -29.90
C ASP A 62 -25.51 -0.94 -30.43
N ASP A 63 -26.52 -0.72 -29.59
CA ASP A 63 -27.91 -0.55 -30.01
C ASP A 63 -28.47 0.69 -29.29
N GLY A 64 -28.63 1.77 -30.05
CA GLY A 64 -29.19 3.02 -29.56
C GLY A 64 -30.70 2.95 -29.30
N GLY A 65 -31.14 3.69 -28.28
CA GLY A 65 -32.52 4.15 -28.15
C GLY A 65 -33.09 4.17 -26.72
N GLY A 66 -33.37 5.37 -26.22
CA GLY A 66 -34.60 5.67 -25.48
C GLY A 66 -34.65 5.45 -23.97
N GLU A 67 -34.61 6.59 -23.26
CA GLU A 67 -35.41 7.00 -22.09
C GLU A 67 -35.48 6.12 -20.81
N ASP A 68 -35.15 6.81 -19.71
CA ASP A 68 -35.73 6.77 -18.37
C ASP A 68 -35.82 5.42 -17.64
N GLY A 69 -34.80 5.15 -16.82
CA GLY A 69 -34.85 4.19 -15.72
C GLY A 69 -33.85 4.59 -14.65
N GLY A 70 -34.35 5.17 -13.56
CA GLY A 70 -33.57 5.45 -12.36
C GLY A 70 -32.94 4.15 -11.84
N GLY A 71 -31.63 4.03 -12.00
CA GLY A 71 -30.82 3.07 -11.28
C GLY A 71 -30.44 3.71 -9.96
N ASP A 72 -30.69 2.98 -8.88
CA ASP A 72 -30.41 3.40 -7.51
C ASP A 72 -28.95 3.82 -7.35
N ASP A 73 -28.71 5.13 -7.42
CA ASP A 73 -27.64 5.80 -6.67
C ASP A 73 -27.92 5.52 -5.18
N ALA A 74 -27.51 4.35 -4.69
CA ALA A 74 -27.26 4.14 -3.27
C ALA A 74 -26.02 4.97 -2.89
N GLY A 75 -26.12 6.28 -3.09
CA GLY A 75 -25.19 7.27 -2.59
C GLY A 75 -25.12 7.05 -1.10
N ILE A 76 -23.93 6.70 -0.64
CA ILE A 76 -23.62 6.55 0.78
C ILE A 76 -24.15 7.82 1.45
N PRO A 77 -25.10 7.71 2.39
CA PRO A 77 -25.55 8.87 3.11
C PRO A 77 -24.32 9.54 3.73
N PRO A 78 -24.21 10.87 3.77
CA PRO A 78 -23.19 11.52 4.58
C PRO A 78 -23.44 11.09 6.03
N THR A 79 -22.76 10.03 6.47
CA THR A 79 -23.03 9.40 7.75
C THR A 79 -22.34 10.13 8.89
N GLY A 80 -21.49 11.12 8.58
CA GLY A 80 -20.57 11.72 9.53
C GLY A 80 -19.51 10.74 10.04
N LYS A 81 -19.47 9.49 9.53
CA LYS A 81 -18.56 8.45 10.05
C LYS A 81 -17.33 8.31 9.16
N LEU A 82 -16.16 8.28 9.79
CA LEU A 82 -14.88 8.09 9.14
C LEU A 82 -14.04 7.04 9.85
N ASP A 83 -13.53 6.06 9.11
CA ASP A 83 -12.47 5.14 9.55
C ASP A 83 -11.15 5.66 8.97
N LEU A 84 -10.23 6.11 9.82
CA LEU A 84 -8.94 6.68 9.43
C LEU A 84 -7.80 5.72 9.80
N LEU A 85 -7.16 5.14 8.79
CA LEU A 85 -6.06 4.20 8.93
C LEU A 85 -4.73 4.88 8.58
N PHE A 86 -3.78 4.86 9.50
CA PHE A 86 -2.40 5.23 9.24
C PHE A 86 -1.55 3.99 9.03
N VAL A 87 -0.80 3.96 7.94
CA VAL A 87 0.23 2.97 7.64
C VAL A 87 1.56 3.71 7.77
N ILE A 88 2.27 3.46 8.86
CA ILE A 88 3.45 4.23 9.25
C ILE A 88 4.67 3.35 9.09
N ASP A 89 5.62 3.82 8.32
CA ASP A 89 6.93 3.23 8.26
C ASP A 89 7.69 3.44 9.58
N ASP A 90 8.14 2.34 10.15
CA ASP A 90 8.88 2.26 11.40
C ASP A 90 10.33 1.80 11.19
N SER A 91 10.82 1.87 9.95
CA SER A 91 12.21 1.60 9.58
C SER A 91 13.16 2.74 9.97
N GLY A 92 14.44 2.56 9.62
CA GLY A 92 15.50 3.54 9.89
C GLY A 92 15.28 4.88 9.20
N GLY A 93 15.35 5.97 9.96
CA GLY A 93 15.25 7.34 9.42
C GLY A 93 13.85 7.96 9.51
N MET A 94 12.85 7.21 9.97
CA MET A 94 11.46 7.67 10.08
C MET A 94 11.17 8.55 11.31
N ALA A 95 12.10 8.70 12.26
CA ALA A 95 11.86 9.38 13.54
C ALA A 95 11.32 10.82 13.39
N GLU A 96 11.93 11.62 12.52
CA GLU A 96 11.52 13.02 12.31
C GLU A 96 10.17 13.09 11.58
N ALA A 97 9.95 12.24 10.58
CA ALA A 97 8.69 12.18 9.85
C ALA A 97 7.51 11.74 10.74
N GLN A 98 7.74 10.79 11.67
CA GLN A 98 6.75 10.41 12.68
C GLN A 98 6.45 11.58 13.63
N GLN A 99 7.46 12.36 14.06
CA GLN A 99 7.23 13.55 14.88
C GLN A 99 6.40 14.61 14.16
N MET A 100 6.69 14.86 12.88
CA MET A 100 5.91 15.76 12.05
C MET A 100 4.46 15.28 11.88
N LEU A 101 4.26 13.96 11.69
CA LEU A 101 2.94 13.34 11.62
C LEU A 101 2.11 13.59 12.89
N VAL A 102 2.65 13.24 14.05
CA VAL A 102 1.91 13.38 15.32
C VAL A 102 1.68 14.84 15.70
N ALA A 103 2.62 15.73 15.37
CA ALA A 103 2.47 17.18 15.57
C ALA A 103 1.37 17.79 14.69
N ALA A 104 1.17 17.26 13.48
CA ALA A 104 0.16 17.75 12.54
C ALA A 104 -1.23 17.12 12.76
N PHE A 105 -1.33 15.99 13.45
CA PHE A 105 -2.59 15.27 13.67
C PHE A 105 -3.71 16.12 14.33
N PRO A 106 -3.46 17.01 15.32
CA PRO A 106 -4.48 17.92 15.82
C PRO A 106 -5.12 18.78 14.73
N ARG A 107 -4.35 19.20 13.72
CA ARG A 107 -4.87 19.99 12.59
C ARG A 107 -5.72 19.17 11.65
N LEU A 108 -5.40 17.88 11.49
CA LEU A 108 -6.28 16.95 10.77
C LEU A 108 -7.62 16.81 11.50
N LEU A 109 -7.60 16.64 12.83
CA LEU A 109 -8.82 16.56 13.63
C LEU A 109 -9.66 17.84 13.51
N ASP A 110 -9.04 19.02 13.63
CA ASP A 110 -9.70 20.32 13.42
C ASP A 110 -10.37 20.36 12.04
N ALA A 111 -9.65 19.99 10.97
CA ALA A 111 -10.16 20.03 9.60
C ALA A 111 -11.30 19.01 9.35
N LEU A 112 -11.30 17.88 10.05
CA LEU A 112 -12.33 16.84 9.91
C LEU A 112 -13.62 17.21 10.68
N PHE A 113 -13.51 17.73 11.90
CA PHE A 113 -14.68 18.01 12.77
C PHE A 113 -15.20 19.44 12.68
N ALA A 114 -14.35 20.38 12.25
CA ALA A 114 -14.71 21.78 12.02
C ALA A 114 -14.19 22.27 10.65
N PRO A 115 -14.75 21.76 9.54
CA PRO A 115 -14.36 22.19 8.20
C PRO A 115 -14.45 23.71 8.04
N PRO A 116 -13.55 24.32 7.25
CA PRO A 116 -13.62 25.74 6.96
C PRO A 116 -14.97 26.09 6.30
N PRO A 117 -15.47 27.33 6.50
CA PRO A 117 -16.71 27.76 5.86
C PRO A 117 -16.48 28.01 4.35
N ALA A 118 -17.37 27.48 3.52
CA ALA A 118 -17.50 27.86 2.12
C ALA A 118 -18.01 29.30 1.97
N PRO A 119 -17.88 29.90 0.76
CA PRO A 119 -18.55 31.15 0.43
C PRO A 119 -20.08 31.03 0.60
N GLY A 120 -20.59 31.51 1.73
CA GLY A 120 -21.99 31.34 2.13
C GLY A 120 -22.17 31.03 3.61
N GLY A 121 -21.12 30.56 4.28
CA GLY A 121 -21.10 30.31 5.74
C GLY A 121 -21.36 28.85 6.14
N ASP A 122 -21.80 28.00 5.21
CA ASP A 122 -21.90 26.55 5.42
C ASP A 122 -20.50 25.90 5.39
N PRO A 123 -20.28 24.75 6.06
CA PRO A 123 -19.03 24.00 5.95
C PRO A 123 -18.69 23.64 4.49
N GLU A 124 -17.42 23.73 4.10
CA GLU A 124 -16.94 23.40 2.74
C GLU A 124 -17.19 21.94 2.37
N TYR A 125 -17.18 21.05 3.36
CA TYR A 125 -17.54 19.64 3.24
C TYR A 125 -18.22 19.17 4.53
N PRO A 126 -18.96 18.04 4.51
CA PRO A 126 -19.63 17.52 5.70
C PRO A 126 -18.62 17.23 6.82
N PRO A 127 -18.87 17.68 8.06
CA PRO A 127 -18.02 17.36 9.20
C PRO A 127 -18.11 15.89 9.58
N VAL A 128 -17.03 15.37 10.16
CA VAL A 128 -17.03 14.08 10.85
C VAL A 128 -17.72 14.24 12.21
N GLU A 129 -18.54 13.27 12.55
CA GLU A 129 -19.28 13.15 13.82
C GLU A 129 -18.84 11.92 14.63
N ASP A 130 -18.25 10.89 13.97
CA ASP A 130 -17.84 9.64 14.60
C ASP A 130 -16.62 9.03 13.87
N LEU A 131 -15.46 9.12 14.52
CA LEU A 131 -14.15 8.75 13.98
C LEU A 131 -13.62 7.46 14.62
N HIS A 132 -13.16 6.53 13.79
CA HIS A 132 -12.21 5.48 14.18
C HIS A 132 -10.80 5.87 13.71
N VAL A 133 -9.77 5.66 14.53
CA VAL A 133 -8.35 5.90 14.16
C VAL A 133 -7.52 4.66 14.46
N GLY A 134 -6.96 4.06 13.42
CA GLY A 134 -6.10 2.88 13.49
C GLY A 134 -4.69 3.20 13.00
N VAL A 135 -3.70 2.48 13.53
CA VAL A 135 -2.30 2.56 13.11
C VAL A 135 -1.81 1.16 12.81
N VAL A 136 -1.15 0.97 11.68
CA VAL A 136 -0.37 -0.25 11.36
C VAL A 136 1.06 0.18 10.99
N SER A 137 2.04 -0.68 11.27
CA SER A 137 3.42 -0.47 10.84
C SER A 137 3.63 -0.99 9.42
N SER A 138 4.77 -0.69 8.80
CA SER A 138 5.20 -1.31 7.53
C SER A 138 5.90 -2.66 7.71
N ASP A 139 6.11 -3.12 8.95
CA ASP A 139 6.90 -4.32 9.26
C ASP A 139 6.08 -5.59 9.04
N MET A 140 6.26 -6.19 7.86
CA MET A 140 5.72 -7.51 7.49
C MET A 140 6.75 -8.64 7.69
N GLY A 141 7.88 -8.34 8.32
CA GLY A 141 9.02 -9.23 8.48
C GLY A 141 9.64 -9.70 7.16
N ALA A 142 10.48 -10.74 7.27
CA ALA A 142 11.29 -11.28 6.18
C ALA A 142 10.88 -12.71 5.77
N GLY A 143 9.60 -13.06 5.84
CA GLY A 143 9.09 -14.36 5.36
C GLY A 143 9.76 -15.58 6.03
N GLY A 144 10.17 -15.46 7.29
CA GLY A 144 10.85 -16.51 8.06
C GLY A 144 12.38 -16.56 7.90
N PHE A 145 12.98 -15.68 7.08
CA PHE A 145 14.42 -15.54 6.99
C PHE A 145 14.98 -14.67 8.11
N SER A 146 16.20 -14.98 8.56
CA SER A 146 16.94 -14.15 9.52
C SER A 146 17.61 -12.99 8.80
N VAL A 147 16.84 -11.92 8.55
CA VAL A 147 17.32 -10.65 8.02
C VAL A 147 17.42 -9.66 9.18
N PRO A 148 18.54 -8.92 9.31
CA PRO A 148 18.69 -7.91 10.35
C PRO A 148 17.51 -6.93 10.35
N THR A 149 16.99 -6.64 11.54
CA THR A 149 15.82 -5.78 11.82
C THR A 149 14.47 -6.35 11.43
N CYS A 150 14.41 -7.48 10.72
CA CYS A 150 13.18 -8.13 10.25
C CYS A 150 12.85 -9.42 11.01
N GLU A 151 13.39 -9.59 12.22
CA GLU A 151 13.13 -10.76 13.06
C GLU A 151 11.71 -10.75 13.66
N ARG A 152 11.06 -9.59 13.63
CA ARG A 152 9.66 -9.41 14.02
C ARG A 152 8.82 -9.15 12.76
N SER A 153 7.52 -9.25 12.93
CA SER A 153 6.51 -8.92 11.94
C SER A 153 5.26 -8.53 12.68
N ASP A 154 4.70 -7.39 12.33
CA ASP A 154 3.42 -6.94 12.86
C ASP A 154 2.25 -7.41 12.00
N ASP A 155 2.54 -8.00 10.83
CA ASP A 155 1.56 -8.73 10.02
C ASP A 155 0.39 -7.85 9.55
N GLY A 156 0.55 -6.51 9.55
CA GLY A 156 -0.54 -5.58 9.24
C GLY A 156 -1.63 -5.51 10.31
N ARG A 157 -1.38 -5.98 11.53
CA ARG A 157 -2.29 -5.82 12.68
C ARG A 157 -2.29 -4.41 13.21
N LEU A 158 -3.41 -4.00 13.79
CA LEU A 158 -3.50 -2.71 14.47
C LEU A 158 -2.57 -2.63 15.69
N GLN A 159 -1.79 -1.56 15.72
CA GLN A 159 -0.88 -1.21 16.79
C GLN A 159 -1.66 -0.71 18.00
N HIS A 160 -1.34 -1.28 19.16
CA HIS A 160 -2.00 -0.96 20.44
C HIS A 160 -1.01 -0.88 21.61
N GLU A 161 0.27 -1.12 21.34
CA GLU A 161 1.35 -0.96 22.31
C GLU A 161 1.80 0.51 22.38
N PRO A 162 2.15 1.00 23.58
CA PRO A 162 2.56 2.39 23.75
C PRO A 162 3.96 2.64 23.20
N ALA A 163 4.14 3.80 22.56
CA ALA A 163 5.44 4.30 22.13
C ALA A 163 6.41 4.44 23.31
N THR A 164 7.48 3.65 23.31
CA THR A 164 8.47 3.62 24.41
C THR A 164 9.25 4.93 24.56
N GLY A 165 9.34 5.71 23.48
CA GLY A 165 10.05 7.00 23.44
C GLY A 165 9.21 8.20 23.88
N VAL A 166 7.90 8.02 24.11
CA VAL A 166 6.96 9.11 24.39
C VAL A 166 6.59 9.09 25.88
N PRO A 167 6.99 10.09 26.68
CA PRO A 167 6.83 10.03 28.13
C PRO A 167 5.37 10.24 28.55
N GLY A 168 4.81 9.36 29.36
CA GLY A 168 3.44 9.51 29.89
C GLY A 168 2.34 8.88 29.03
N CYS A 169 2.69 7.96 28.13
CA CYS A 169 1.72 7.07 27.51
C CYS A 169 1.10 6.11 28.53
N ALA A 170 -0.11 5.63 28.24
CA ALA A 170 -0.74 4.55 29.00
C ALA A 170 0.06 3.25 28.85
N SER A 171 -0.21 2.25 29.68
CA SER A 171 0.45 0.94 29.58
C SER A 171 0.00 0.12 28.36
N SER A 172 -1.15 0.45 27.79
CA SER A 172 -1.75 -0.20 26.61
C SER A 172 -2.86 0.68 26.06
N TYR A 173 -3.16 0.54 24.77
CA TYR A 173 -4.25 1.22 24.07
C TYR A 173 -5.27 0.21 23.51
N PRO A 174 -6.49 0.64 23.16
CA PRO A 174 -7.35 -0.18 22.31
C PRO A 174 -6.70 -0.36 20.92
N ALA A 175 -7.11 -1.40 20.17
CA ALA A 175 -6.65 -1.63 18.79
C ALA A 175 -6.85 -0.40 17.89
N PHE A 176 -7.89 0.38 18.13
CA PHE A 176 -8.11 1.66 17.48
C PHE A 176 -8.78 2.65 18.44
N LEU A 177 -8.55 3.93 18.20
CA LEU A 177 -9.21 5.01 18.93
C LEU A 177 -10.59 5.28 18.35
N THR A 178 -11.53 5.65 19.20
CA THR A 178 -12.87 6.12 18.80
C THR A 178 -13.11 7.53 19.31
N ALA A 179 -13.64 8.43 18.49
CA ALA A 179 -13.91 9.81 18.91
C ALA A 179 -15.15 10.41 18.23
N THR A 180 -16.08 10.92 19.02
CA THR A 180 -17.21 11.76 18.56
C THR A 180 -17.03 13.24 18.87
N SER A 181 -16.02 13.57 19.68
CA SER A 181 -15.61 14.93 20.03
C SER A 181 -14.12 14.90 20.38
N PRO A 182 -13.23 14.72 19.39
CA PRO A 182 -11.80 14.60 19.64
C PRO A 182 -11.23 15.91 20.19
N GLY A 183 -10.14 15.78 20.93
CA GLY A 183 -9.42 16.92 21.50
C GLY A 183 -8.00 16.54 21.88
N ALA A 184 -7.42 17.28 22.81
CA ALA A 184 -6.03 17.07 23.24
C ALA A 184 -5.76 15.62 23.73
N ALA A 185 -6.73 14.96 24.36
CA ALA A 185 -6.59 13.57 24.80
C ALA A 185 -6.49 12.61 23.60
N THR A 186 -7.38 12.72 22.60
CA THR A 186 -7.32 11.90 21.38
C THR A 186 -6.02 12.11 20.60
N ALA A 187 -5.58 13.36 20.49
CA ALA A 187 -4.30 13.66 19.84
C ALA A 187 -3.12 13.05 20.60
N ARG A 188 -3.19 13.05 21.93
CA ARG A 188 -2.17 12.45 22.78
C ARG A 188 -2.13 10.93 22.69
N ASP A 189 -3.29 10.29 22.67
CA ASP A 189 -3.38 8.84 22.51
C ASP A 189 -2.86 8.43 21.13
N PHE A 190 -3.17 9.21 20.08
CA PHE A 190 -2.61 9.00 18.75
C PHE A 190 -1.09 9.14 18.74
N GLU A 191 -0.51 10.17 19.35
CA GLU A 191 0.95 10.34 19.46
C GLU A 191 1.61 9.10 20.08
N CYS A 192 1.00 8.55 21.12
CA CYS A 192 1.46 7.35 21.81
C CYS A 192 1.31 6.06 20.99
N MET A 193 0.39 5.98 20.04
CA MET A 193 0.21 4.82 19.16
C MET A 193 0.96 4.94 17.84
N ALA A 194 1.19 6.16 17.35
CA ALA A 194 1.75 6.45 16.03
C ALA A 194 3.27 6.69 16.03
N THR A 195 3.89 6.88 17.20
CA THR A 195 5.35 6.99 17.35
C THR A 195 5.97 5.59 17.51
N LEU A 196 5.95 4.81 16.43
CA LEU A 196 6.33 3.39 16.42
C LEU A 196 7.82 3.16 16.72
N GLY A 197 8.65 4.15 16.44
CA GLY A 197 10.12 4.03 16.49
C GLY A 197 10.72 3.78 15.12
N THR A 198 11.97 3.34 15.09
CA THR A 198 12.79 3.20 13.86
C THR A 198 13.53 1.86 13.76
N ASN A 199 13.00 0.84 14.45
CA ASN A 199 13.60 -0.49 14.54
C ASN A 199 12.80 -1.56 13.77
N GLY A 200 11.91 -1.14 12.88
CA GLY A 200 11.16 -2.02 11.98
C GLY A 200 12.06 -2.64 10.91
N CYS A 201 11.49 -3.60 10.20
CA CYS A 201 12.16 -4.29 9.10
C CYS A 201 12.66 -3.33 8.01
N GLY A 202 13.93 -3.48 7.61
CA GLY A 202 14.52 -2.70 6.51
C GLY A 202 14.04 -3.12 5.11
N PHE A 203 13.20 -4.14 5.02
CA PHE A 203 12.33 -4.36 3.86
C PHE A 203 10.97 -3.75 4.18
N GLU A 204 10.81 -2.50 3.78
CA GLU A 204 9.61 -1.72 4.07
C GLU A 204 8.46 -2.21 3.20
N GLN A 205 7.37 -2.66 3.81
CA GLN A 205 6.23 -3.23 3.09
C GLN A 205 4.90 -2.54 3.43
N PRO A 206 4.83 -1.20 3.37
CA PRO A 206 3.62 -0.45 3.71
C PRO A 206 2.40 -0.86 2.86
N LEU A 207 2.54 -1.16 1.56
CA LEU A 207 1.38 -1.56 0.76
C LEU A 207 0.88 -2.97 1.09
N ALA A 208 1.77 -3.91 1.45
CA ALA A 208 1.38 -5.22 1.95
C ALA A 208 0.74 -5.13 3.33
N ALA A 209 1.29 -4.32 4.24
CA ALA A 209 0.70 -4.08 5.56
C ALA A 209 -0.72 -3.50 5.44
N MET A 210 -0.92 -2.51 4.56
CA MET A 210 -2.24 -1.98 4.24
C MET A 210 -3.19 -3.07 3.72
N ARG A 211 -2.74 -3.91 2.79
CA ARG A 211 -3.56 -5.01 2.25
C ARG A 211 -3.93 -6.01 3.34
N GLU A 212 -2.99 -6.44 4.15
CA GLU A 212 -3.21 -7.44 5.20
C GLU A 212 -4.18 -6.89 6.26
N ALA A 213 -3.97 -5.64 6.69
CA ALA A 213 -4.88 -4.94 7.58
C ALA A 213 -6.32 -4.95 7.05
N LEU A 214 -6.53 -4.53 5.80
CA LEU A 214 -7.87 -4.38 5.22
C LEU A 214 -8.55 -5.71 4.88
N THR A 215 -7.78 -6.71 4.44
CA THR A 215 -8.33 -7.94 3.85
C THR A 215 -8.31 -9.15 4.77
N VAL A 216 -7.53 -9.10 5.84
CA VAL A 216 -7.41 -10.20 6.82
C VAL A 216 -7.84 -9.73 8.20
N HIS A 217 -7.19 -8.71 8.76
CA HIS A 217 -7.44 -8.30 10.15
C HIS A 217 -8.77 -7.57 10.33
N MET A 218 -9.09 -6.64 9.44
CA MET A 218 -10.32 -5.84 9.49
C MET A 218 -11.48 -6.46 8.70
N ALA A 219 -11.21 -7.53 7.95
CA ALA A 219 -12.24 -8.28 7.27
C ALA A 219 -13.16 -8.99 8.28
N SER A 220 -14.36 -9.37 7.83
CA SER A 220 -15.32 -10.08 8.69
C SER A 220 -14.72 -11.36 9.27
N GLY A 221 -14.58 -11.41 10.60
CA GLY A 221 -14.01 -12.55 11.32
C GLY A 221 -12.51 -12.42 11.65
N GLY A 222 -11.85 -11.37 11.19
CA GLY A 222 -10.52 -10.98 11.64
C GLY A 222 -10.54 -10.39 13.06
N ASP A 223 -9.36 -10.24 13.65
CA ASP A 223 -9.16 -9.72 15.01
C ASP A 223 -9.45 -8.22 15.15
N ASP A 224 -9.38 -7.47 14.06
CA ASP A 224 -9.66 -6.04 13.98
C ASP A 224 -10.96 -5.72 13.23
N ALA A 225 -11.86 -6.71 13.07
CA ALA A 225 -13.10 -6.60 12.29
C ALA A 225 -14.04 -5.48 12.76
N ALA A 226 -13.85 -4.95 13.97
CA ALA A 226 -14.62 -3.84 14.51
C ALA A 226 -14.17 -2.46 13.99
N PHE A 227 -13.01 -2.37 13.31
CA PHE A 227 -12.47 -1.12 12.81
C PHE A 227 -13.24 -0.60 11.58
N LEU A 228 -13.39 -1.41 10.52
CA LEU A 228 -14.04 -1.00 9.27
C LEU A 228 -15.57 -1.08 9.38
N ARG A 229 -16.23 0.08 9.38
CA ARG A 229 -17.70 0.17 9.46
C ARG A 229 -18.33 0.24 8.08
N ALA A 230 -19.32 -0.57 7.78
CA ALA A 230 -19.98 -0.57 6.47
C ALA A 230 -20.61 0.80 6.11
N ASP A 231 -21.05 1.55 7.12
CA ASP A 231 -21.68 2.86 6.99
C ASP A 231 -20.72 4.04 7.26
N ALA A 232 -19.40 3.83 7.15
CA ALA A 232 -18.39 4.87 7.26
C ALA A 232 -17.56 5.00 5.98
N ARG A 233 -17.01 6.19 5.76
CA ARG A 233 -15.98 6.44 4.74
C ARG A 233 -14.64 5.87 5.24
N LEU A 234 -13.75 5.45 4.35
CA LEU A 234 -12.36 5.06 4.71
C LEU A 234 -11.37 6.13 4.25
N ALA A 235 -10.45 6.52 5.11
CA ALA A 235 -9.29 7.32 4.74
C ALA A 235 -8.03 6.56 5.11
N VAL A 236 -7.11 6.37 4.16
CA VAL A 236 -5.81 5.74 4.40
C VAL A 236 -4.70 6.75 4.23
N VAL A 237 -3.77 6.83 5.18
CA VAL A 237 -2.57 7.66 5.09
C VAL A 237 -1.35 6.76 5.20
N VAL A 238 -0.56 6.69 4.13
CA VAL A 238 0.72 5.98 4.11
C VAL A 238 1.85 6.99 4.28
N VAL A 239 2.76 6.73 5.20
CA VAL A 239 3.95 7.56 5.45
C VAL A 239 5.18 6.68 5.42
N SER A 240 6.08 6.89 4.44
CA SER A 240 7.31 6.09 4.29
C SER A 240 8.41 6.91 3.59
N ASN A 241 9.66 6.70 4.00
CA ASN A 241 10.81 7.37 3.43
C ASN A 241 11.53 6.55 2.35
N GLU A 242 11.14 5.31 2.07
CA GLU A 242 11.64 4.60 0.89
C GLU A 242 10.52 4.14 -0.06
N ASN A 243 10.88 3.28 -1.00
CA ASN A 243 9.94 2.68 -1.93
C ASN A 243 9.33 1.42 -1.32
N ASP A 244 8.08 1.13 -1.68
CA ASP A 244 7.39 -0.07 -1.22
C ASP A 244 8.10 -1.35 -1.72
N CYS A 245 8.70 -2.11 -0.81
CA CYS A 245 9.37 -3.39 -1.09
C CYS A 245 8.45 -4.60 -0.92
N SER A 246 7.12 -4.41 -0.96
CA SER A 246 6.15 -5.48 -0.74
C SER A 246 6.31 -6.63 -1.73
N SER A 247 6.52 -7.84 -1.22
CA SER A 247 6.73 -9.04 -2.03
C SER A 247 6.06 -10.28 -1.42
N ASP A 248 5.30 -11.01 -2.24
CA ASP A 248 4.78 -12.34 -1.90
C ASP A 248 5.84 -13.44 -2.14
N ASP A 249 7.04 -13.08 -2.62
CA ASP A 249 8.12 -14.01 -2.95
C ASP A 249 9.18 -14.06 -1.85
N ALA A 250 9.18 -15.14 -1.07
CA ALA A 250 10.10 -15.29 0.05
C ALA A 250 11.58 -15.23 -0.35
N ALA A 251 11.95 -15.56 -1.60
CA ALA A 251 13.33 -15.45 -2.07
C ALA A 251 13.84 -14.00 -2.09
N MET A 252 12.94 -13.02 -2.09
CA MET A 252 13.26 -11.60 -1.90
C MET A 252 14.03 -11.37 -0.59
N PHE A 253 13.74 -12.17 0.44
CA PHE A 253 14.27 -12.00 1.78
C PHE A 253 15.38 -12.99 2.16
N ASP A 254 15.72 -13.95 1.28
CA ASP A 254 16.73 -14.98 1.57
C ASP A 254 18.16 -14.39 1.63
N PRO A 255 18.83 -14.33 2.78
CA PRO A 255 20.20 -13.78 2.88
C PRO A 255 21.24 -14.58 2.09
N ALA A 256 20.97 -15.82 1.70
CA ALA A 256 21.85 -16.64 0.87
C ALA A 256 21.74 -16.32 -0.65
N GLY A 257 20.75 -15.52 -1.04
CA GLY A 257 20.55 -15.10 -2.43
C GLY A 257 21.70 -14.26 -3.00
N PRO A 258 21.90 -14.28 -4.34
CA PRO A 258 23.07 -13.67 -4.98
C PRO A 258 23.06 -12.13 -5.00
N THR A 259 21.88 -11.50 -4.90
CA THR A 259 21.73 -10.04 -4.88
C THR A 259 21.86 -9.51 -3.45
N PRO A 260 22.62 -8.44 -3.19
CA PRO A 260 22.73 -7.83 -1.86
C PRO A 260 21.38 -7.40 -1.30
N LEU A 261 21.07 -7.72 -0.03
CA LEU A 261 19.78 -7.40 0.60
C LEU A 261 19.39 -5.92 0.44
N ALA A 262 20.35 -5.02 0.68
CA ALA A 262 20.15 -3.57 0.66
C ALA A 262 19.71 -2.98 -0.69
N THR A 263 19.86 -3.71 -1.80
CA THR A 263 19.48 -3.22 -3.13
C THR A 263 18.38 -4.03 -3.78
N ARG A 264 17.87 -5.08 -3.13
CA ARG A 264 16.90 -5.99 -3.76
C ARG A 264 15.61 -5.32 -4.18
N CYS A 265 15.10 -4.37 -3.39
CA CYS A 265 13.89 -3.61 -3.75
C CYS A 265 14.01 -3.01 -5.16
N VAL A 266 15.21 -2.51 -5.50
CA VAL A 266 15.51 -1.90 -6.79
C VAL A 266 15.91 -2.94 -7.84
N ASP A 267 16.82 -3.85 -7.49
CA ASP A 267 17.43 -4.79 -8.44
C ASP A 267 16.50 -5.96 -8.83
N LEU A 268 15.53 -6.29 -7.99
CA LEU A 268 14.61 -7.43 -8.15
C LEU A 268 13.15 -6.97 -8.27
N VAL A 269 12.91 -5.85 -8.95
CA VAL A 269 11.56 -5.26 -9.12
C VAL A 269 10.52 -6.26 -9.64
N ASP A 270 10.92 -7.22 -10.49
CA ASP A 270 10.04 -8.27 -11.04
C ASP A 270 9.58 -9.29 -9.99
N ARG A 271 10.20 -9.32 -8.81
CA ARG A 271 9.83 -10.16 -7.67
C ARG A 271 8.92 -9.43 -6.68
N LEU A 272 8.69 -8.13 -6.87
CA LEU A 272 7.76 -7.38 -6.03
C LEU A 272 6.31 -7.67 -6.44
N THR A 273 5.42 -7.65 -5.46
CA THR A 273 4.00 -7.81 -5.70
C THR A 273 3.50 -6.64 -6.56
N PRO A 274 2.71 -6.86 -7.63
CA PRO A 274 2.23 -5.77 -8.47
C PRO A 274 1.37 -4.78 -7.69
N VAL A 275 1.60 -3.48 -7.90
CA VAL A 275 0.87 -2.40 -7.20
C VAL A 275 -0.65 -2.51 -7.35
N ALA A 276 -1.12 -3.00 -8.50
CA ALA A 276 -2.54 -3.23 -8.77
C ALA A 276 -3.22 -4.11 -7.69
N ARG A 277 -2.51 -5.09 -7.09
CA ARG A 277 -3.08 -5.94 -6.03
C ARG A 277 -3.43 -5.14 -4.78
N PHE A 278 -2.63 -4.15 -4.42
CA PHE A 278 -2.86 -3.30 -3.25
C PHE A 278 -4.00 -2.30 -3.49
N VAL A 279 -4.10 -1.78 -4.72
CA VAL A 279 -5.22 -0.93 -5.16
C VAL A 279 -6.54 -1.71 -5.07
N THR A 280 -6.59 -2.93 -5.60
CA THR A 280 -7.78 -3.78 -5.53
C THR A 280 -8.18 -4.11 -4.11
N ALA A 281 -7.22 -4.32 -3.20
CA ALA A 281 -7.52 -4.55 -1.78
C ALA A 281 -8.26 -3.36 -1.15
N LEU A 282 -7.81 -2.12 -1.41
CA LEU A 282 -8.45 -0.91 -0.93
C LEU A 282 -9.86 -0.72 -1.51
N GLU A 283 -10.00 -0.92 -2.82
CA GLU A 283 -11.30 -0.86 -3.51
C GLU A 283 -12.29 -1.91 -2.98
N SER A 284 -11.80 -3.11 -2.67
CA SER A 284 -12.61 -4.20 -2.12
C SER A 284 -13.03 -3.96 -0.68
N ALA A 285 -12.23 -3.23 0.11
CA ALA A 285 -12.55 -2.86 1.48
C ALA A 285 -13.72 -1.85 1.56
N LYS A 286 -13.90 -1.02 0.53
CA LYS A 286 -15.04 -0.09 0.39
C LYS A 286 -15.58 -0.12 -1.04
N PRO A 287 -16.37 -1.15 -1.42
CA PRO A 287 -16.92 -1.31 -2.78
C PRO A 287 -17.82 -0.16 -3.23
N SER A 288 -18.37 0.58 -2.26
CA SER A 288 -19.18 1.76 -2.48
C SER A 288 -18.39 2.96 -3.02
N GLY A 289 -17.06 2.91 -3.03
CA GLY A 289 -16.19 3.96 -3.55
C GLY A 289 -15.87 5.09 -2.57
N ALA A 290 -16.51 5.14 -1.38
CA ALA A 290 -16.17 6.12 -0.35
C ALA A 290 -14.90 5.77 0.42
N PHE A 291 -13.79 5.88 -0.29
CA PHE A 291 -12.49 5.92 0.33
C PHE A 291 -11.62 7.01 -0.30
N ALA A 292 -10.63 7.46 0.46
CA ALA A 292 -9.55 8.29 -0.02
C ALA A 292 -8.21 7.77 0.51
N ALA A 293 -7.14 8.01 -0.24
CA ALA A 293 -5.80 7.66 0.17
C ALA A 293 -4.87 8.87 0.11
N ALA A 294 -3.90 8.92 1.01
CA ALA A 294 -2.83 9.88 0.92
C ALA A 294 -1.48 9.22 1.15
N PHE A 295 -0.51 9.63 0.35
CA PHE A 295 0.84 9.10 0.39
C PHE A 295 1.81 10.24 0.70
N VAL A 296 2.38 10.21 1.89
CA VAL A 296 3.43 11.11 2.35
C VAL A 296 4.75 10.36 2.20
N VAL A 297 5.34 10.49 1.02
CA VAL A 297 6.41 9.59 0.57
C VAL A 297 7.55 10.36 -0.09
N GLY A 298 8.65 9.68 -0.40
CA GLY A 298 9.77 10.27 -1.11
C GLY A 298 9.39 10.75 -2.52
N VAL A 299 9.15 12.05 -2.64
CA VAL A 299 9.04 12.78 -3.92
C VAL A 299 9.71 14.15 -3.79
N PRO A 300 10.17 14.79 -4.90
CA PRO A 300 10.78 16.12 -4.82
C PRO A 300 9.76 17.16 -4.31
N PRO A 301 10.02 17.89 -3.21
CA PRO A 301 9.05 18.84 -2.65
C PRO A 301 8.80 20.06 -3.55
N SER A 302 9.78 20.43 -4.38
CA SER A 302 9.67 21.55 -5.33
C SER A 302 8.93 21.20 -6.62
N LEU A 303 8.67 19.92 -6.88
CA LEU A 303 8.05 19.47 -8.12
C LEU A 303 6.55 19.29 -7.94
N ALA A 304 5.78 20.29 -8.40
CA ALA A 304 4.33 20.29 -8.26
C ALA A 304 3.65 19.08 -8.93
N THR A 305 4.25 18.50 -9.98
CA THR A 305 3.73 17.30 -10.65
C THR A 305 3.80 16.05 -9.77
N CYS A 306 4.63 16.05 -8.72
CA CYS A 306 4.69 14.98 -7.72
C CYS A 306 3.88 15.28 -6.45
N ASN A 307 3.48 16.53 -6.23
CA ASN A 307 2.77 16.96 -5.02
C ASN A 307 1.32 17.31 -5.38
N THR A 308 0.60 16.34 -5.94
CA THR A 308 -0.70 16.56 -6.56
C THR A 308 -1.65 15.36 -6.37
N THR A 309 -2.82 15.40 -7.02
CA THR A 309 -3.81 14.32 -7.04
C THR A 309 -3.39 13.19 -7.97
N GLY A 310 -3.84 11.97 -7.71
CA GLY A 310 -3.43 10.77 -8.45
C GLY A 310 -3.64 10.85 -9.96
N ASP A 311 -4.69 11.52 -10.42
CA ASP A 311 -4.99 11.74 -11.84
C ASP A 311 -3.97 12.65 -12.57
N ARG A 312 -2.99 13.20 -11.85
CA ARG A 312 -1.96 14.12 -12.39
C ARG A 312 -0.53 13.66 -12.14
N LEU A 313 -0.32 12.43 -11.67
CA LEU A 313 1.00 11.91 -11.30
C LEU A 313 1.82 11.31 -12.46
N ALA A 314 1.26 11.22 -13.67
CA ALA A 314 1.98 10.65 -14.82
C ALA A 314 3.32 11.35 -15.09
N ALA A 315 3.35 12.68 -14.93
CA ALA A 315 4.58 13.46 -15.09
C ALA A 315 5.57 13.26 -13.93
N CYS A 316 5.10 12.93 -12.72
CA CYS A 316 5.98 12.57 -11.60
C CYS A 316 6.70 11.24 -11.88
N LEU A 317 5.94 10.21 -12.27
CA LEU A 317 6.48 8.87 -12.56
C LEU A 317 7.49 8.87 -13.72
N ALA A 318 7.31 9.78 -14.68
CA ALA A 318 8.23 9.96 -15.80
C ALA A 318 9.47 10.82 -15.46
N ASP A 319 9.51 11.47 -14.30
CA ASP A 319 10.62 12.34 -13.93
C ASP A 319 11.89 11.54 -13.64
N ALA A 320 13.03 12.07 -14.07
CA ALA A 320 14.32 11.41 -13.91
C ALA A 320 14.77 11.30 -12.44
N SER A 321 14.29 12.20 -11.55
CA SER A 321 14.55 12.13 -10.11
C SER A 321 13.75 11.04 -9.42
N MET A 322 12.62 10.63 -10.03
CA MET A 322 11.78 9.54 -9.52
C MET A 322 12.27 8.16 -9.97
N GLN A 323 13.40 8.07 -10.67
CA GLN A 323 14.01 6.78 -11.01
C GLN A 323 14.98 6.38 -9.90
N GLU A 324 14.76 5.20 -9.31
CA GLU A 324 15.66 4.65 -8.29
C GLU A 324 17.04 4.37 -8.89
N ARG A 325 18.08 4.80 -8.17
CA ARG A 325 19.47 4.65 -8.60
C ARG A 325 20.32 4.27 -7.41
N ILE A 326 21.13 3.22 -7.58
CA ILE A 326 22.08 2.79 -6.57
C ILE A 326 23.35 3.64 -6.71
N ASN A 327 23.77 4.27 -5.62
CA ASN A 327 25.04 4.97 -5.54
C ASN A 327 26.19 3.94 -5.53
N PRO A 328 27.08 3.92 -6.54
CA PRO A 328 28.11 2.89 -6.65
C PRO A 328 29.17 2.96 -5.55
N SER A 329 29.30 4.11 -4.87
CA SER A 329 30.27 4.30 -3.79
C SER A 329 29.75 3.83 -2.43
N THR A 330 28.43 3.88 -2.21
CA THR A 330 27.81 3.52 -0.93
C THR A 330 27.01 2.22 -0.99
N GLY A 331 26.63 1.77 -2.19
CA GLY A 331 25.72 0.63 -2.38
C GLY A 331 24.29 0.91 -1.93
N GLN A 332 23.93 2.18 -1.69
CA GLN A 332 22.60 2.59 -1.23
C GLN A 332 21.82 3.29 -2.33
N VAL A 333 20.50 3.26 -2.24
CA VAL A 333 19.62 4.00 -3.14
C VAL A 333 19.80 5.51 -2.90
N GLN A 334 19.85 6.29 -3.98
CA GLN A 334 19.99 7.74 -3.93
C GLN A 334 18.70 8.38 -3.42
N PHE A 335 18.85 9.38 -2.55
CA PHE A 335 17.72 10.16 -2.06
C PHE A 335 17.14 11.06 -3.16
N VAL A 336 15.81 11.16 -3.19
CA VAL A 336 15.06 12.09 -4.04
C VAL A 336 14.85 13.44 -3.35
N CYS A 337 14.84 13.44 -2.02
CA CYS A 337 14.75 14.65 -1.21
C CYS A 337 15.48 14.48 0.13
N GLU A 338 15.99 15.60 0.64
CA GLU A 338 16.55 15.73 1.98
C GLU A 338 16.14 17.09 2.53
N GLU A 339 15.56 17.13 3.73
CA GLU A 339 15.23 18.35 4.46
C GLU A 339 15.46 18.12 5.96
N GLY A 340 16.41 18.85 6.54
CA GLY A 340 16.82 18.63 7.92
C GLY A 340 17.30 17.20 8.18
N ALA A 341 16.60 16.47 9.05
CA ALA A 341 16.88 15.07 9.38
C ALA A 341 16.10 14.07 8.51
N VAL A 342 15.08 14.52 7.78
CA VAL A 342 14.30 13.66 6.87
C VAL A 342 15.07 13.47 5.58
N ARG A 343 15.22 12.22 5.17
CA ARG A 343 15.79 11.83 3.87
C ARG A 343 14.94 10.72 3.31
N ALA A 344 14.65 10.79 2.02
CA ALA A 344 13.81 9.79 1.38
C ALA A 344 14.32 9.40 0.01
N THR A 345 14.23 8.11 -0.32
CA THR A 345 14.47 7.57 -1.67
C THR A 345 13.18 7.71 -2.51
N PRO A 346 13.22 7.56 -3.85
CA PRO A 346 12.01 7.67 -4.66
C PRO A 346 10.90 6.68 -4.27
N GLY A 347 9.77 7.16 -3.77
CA GLY A 347 8.59 6.35 -3.43
C GLY A 347 7.75 5.94 -4.65
N VAL A 348 8.39 5.40 -5.70
CA VAL A 348 7.78 5.20 -7.03
C VAL A 348 6.49 4.39 -6.99
N ARG A 349 6.48 3.29 -6.23
CA ARG A 349 5.34 2.36 -6.15
C ARG A 349 4.18 2.96 -5.35
N HIS A 350 4.46 3.84 -4.40
CA HIS A 350 3.44 4.66 -3.75
C HIS A 350 2.80 5.66 -4.70
N VAL A 351 3.61 6.34 -5.51
CA VAL A 351 3.12 7.26 -6.55
C VAL A 351 2.33 6.50 -7.62
N GLU A 352 2.74 5.28 -7.97
CA GLU A 352 1.97 4.39 -8.86
C GLU A 352 0.62 4.01 -8.25
N ALA A 353 0.60 3.62 -6.97
CA ALA A 353 -0.64 3.29 -6.25
C ALA A 353 -1.60 4.49 -6.26
N ALA A 354 -1.09 5.67 -5.88
CA ALA A 354 -1.86 6.92 -5.94
C ALA A 354 -2.37 7.23 -7.36
N SER A 355 -1.53 7.02 -8.38
CA SER A 355 -1.90 7.28 -9.77
C SER A 355 -3.06 6.40 -10.24
N ARG A 356 -3.04 5.11 -9.86
CA ARG A 356 -4.13 4.15 -10.14
C ARG A 356 -5.44 4.51 -9.43
N LEU A 357 -5.35 5.06 -8.22
CA LEU A 357 -6.51 5.55 -7.46
C LEU A 357 -7.06 6.89 -7.99
N GLY A 358 -6.35 7.54 -8.92
CA GLY A 358 -6.80 8.75 -9.60
C GLY A 358 -7.15 9.87 -8.63
N ARG A 359 -8.35 10.45 -8.78
CA ARG A 359 -8.81 11.56 -7.92
C ARG A 359 -9.06 11.16 -6.47
N ARG A 360 -9.07 9.87 -6.14
CA ARG A 360 -9.23 9.39 -4.75
C ARG A 360 -7.94 9.43 -3.94
N ALA A 361 -6.83 9.78 -4.57
CA ALA A 361 -5.54 9.82 -3.89
C ALA A 361 -4.81 11.16 -4.07
N ILE A 362 -4.00 11.51 -3.07
CA ILE A 362 -3.05 12.61 -3.12
C ILE A 362 -1.66 12.15 -2.70
N VAL A 363 -0.63 12.74 -3.30
CA VAL A 363 0.77 12.53 -2.92
C VAL A 363 1.35 13.85 -2.40
N ARG A 364 2.14 13.77 -1.33
CA ARG A 364 2.99 14.86 -0.86
C ARG A 364 4.37 14.33 -0.49
N SER A 365 5.37 15.21 -0.62
CA SER A 365 6.72 14.92 -0.18
C SER A 365 6.77 14.75 1.33
N ILE A 366 7.35 13.64 1.78
CA ILE A 366 7.73 13.43 3.17
C ILE A 366 8.76 14.47 3.66
N CYS A 367 9.51 15.08 2.74
CA CYS A 367 10.47 16.15 3.05
C CYS A 367 9.84 17.55 3.13
N ASP A 368 8.52 17.72 2.89
CA ASP A 368 7.87 19.01 3.14
C ASP A 368 7.53 19.13 4.64
N PRO A 369 8.08 20.11 5.38
CA PRO A 369 7.85 20.24 6.83
C PRO A 369 6.39 20.57 7.19
N ARG A 370 5.53 20.91 6.22
CA ARG A 370 4.18 21.48 6.45
C ARG A 370 3.07 20.45 6.35
N TYR A 371 3.14 19.38 7.15
CA TYR A 371 2.13 18.32 7.15
C TYR A 371 0.72 18.83 7.49
N GLU A 372 0.60 19.91 8.25
CA GLU A 372 -0.67 20.55 8.57
C GLU A 372 -1.42 21.05 7.33
N THR A 373 -0.70 21.57 6.33
CA THR A 373 -1.31 22.06 5.08
C THR A 373 -1.80 20.90 4.21
N PHE A 374 -1.06 19.81 4.24
CA PHE A 374 -1.43 18.56 3.58
C PHE A 374 -2.68 17.96 4.19
N PHE A 375 -2.73 17.85 5.52
CA PHE A 375 -3.88 17.22 6.19
C PHE A 375 -5.17 18.02 6.06
N ALA A 376 -5.10 19.35 5.95
CA ALA A 376 -6.26 20.16 5.58
C ALA A 376 -6.81 19.76 4.19
N SER A 377 -5.93 19.63 3.19
CA SER A 377 -6.33 19.19 1.84
C SER A 377 -6.85 17.74 1.83
N PHE A 378 -6.27 16.88 2.67
CA PHE A 378 -6.68 15.49 2.78
C PHE A 378 -8.06 15.34 3.45
N ALA A 379 -8.37 16.16 4.46
CA ALA A 379 -9.67 16.13 5.12
C ALA A 379 -10.81 16.38 4.13
N GLU A 380 -10.66 17.38 3.26
CA GLU A 380 -11.61 17.64 2.18
C GLU A 380 -11.76 16.42 1.25
N LEU A 381 -10.64 15.85 0.78
CA LEU A 381 -10.66 14.68 -0.10
C LEU A 381 -11.37 13.50 0.56
N ALA A 382 -11.05 13.24 1.84
CA ALA A 382 -11.62 12.16 2.62
C ALA A 382 -13.13 12.28 2.77
N GLN A 383 -13.69 13.50 2.76
CA GLN A 383 -15.13 13.75 2.89
C GLN A 383 -15.88 13.92 1.55
N THR A 384 -15.19 14.26 0.46
CA THR A 384 -15.83 14.60 -0.82
C THR A 384 -15.76 13.50 -1.88
N THR A 385 -14.80 12.59 -1.77
CA THR A 385 -14.60 11.50 -2.76
C THR A 385 -15.82 10.57 -2.84
N ARG A 386 -16.16 10.09 -4.05
CA ARG A 386 -17.22 9.11 -4.28
C ARG A 386 -16.69 7.84 -4.93
#